data_AF-A0A179IFS1-F1
#
_entry.id   AF-A0A179IFS1-F1
#
_cell.length_a   1.000
_cell.length_b   1.000
_cell.length_c   1.000
_cell.angle_alpha   90.00
_cell.angle_beta   90.00
_cell.angle_gamma   90.00
#
_symmetry.space_group_name_H-M   'P 1'
#
loop_
_entity.id
_entity.type
_entity.pdbx_description
1 polymer ?
#
loop_
_entity_poly.entity_id
_entity_poly.type
_entity_poly.pdbx_seq_one_letter_code
_entity_poly.pdbx_strand_id
1 'polypeptide(L)'
;MSPSTPELSIWDLDALSPENDGQSPSVPSPIPHVREIVDGTHVKRFKFTDTDLRRYFDSRDPYPTRNPATAVTSEKHEPDHRQKDILALLCRSSELAVEIGKYLSPGDIASLYRTSRAFHEAINQYMSASVRAWIAHKAPEAGRIFDFRLYKRHLVADPAGRTWGYQYDVTSDKRRAMSHQGSDDDPGHTVNAEKAEQVRAVPGLRYLQLVVGRDRYCREIRAILARNGHRTPSSMHPTLLKLWLCLDIPTSAQRAALLRNKDVWADADLYNAQLLFVKLGMHFNDPVYGPNTYELLHLMLGQRGLYPLW
;
A
#
# COMPACT_ATOMS: atom_id res chain seq x y z
N MET A 1 -41.55 -0.77 33.09
CA MET A 1 -42.09 -1.90 33.88
C MET A 1 -42.34 -3.04 32.90
N SER A 2 -41.54 -4.12 32.97
CA SER A 2 -41.87 -5.44 32.41
C SER A 2 -43.14 -5.97 33.08
N PRO A 3 -43.88 -6.94 32.51
CA PRO A 3 -43.48 -8.37 32.33
C PRO A 3 -44.07 -8.98 31.02
N SER A 4 -44.12 -10.28 30.70
CA SER A 4 -43.28 -11.49 30.83
C SER A 4 -44.06 -12.61 30.10
N THR A 5 -43.35 -13.60 29.57
CA THR A 5 -43.70 -14.82 28.78
C THR A 5 -44.60 -15.85 29.51
N PRO A 6 -45.11 -16.95 28.87
CA PRO A 6 -44.35 -18.21 28.54
C PRO A 6 -44.74 -18.86 27.18
N GLU A 7 -43.94 -19.59 26.40
CA GLU A 7 -43.11 -20.84 26.51
C GLU A 7 -43.86 -22.18 26.23
N LEU A 8 -43.23 -23.08 25.42
CA LEU A 8 -43.32 -24.58 25.29
C LEU A 8 -43.03 -25.03 23.81
N SER A 9 -41.81 -25.49 23.42
CA SER A 9 -41.18 -26.85 23.46
C SER A 9 -41.98 -27.94 22.71
N ILE A 10 -41.63 -28.46 21.51
CA ILE A 10 -40.54 -29.39 21.04
C ILE A 10 -40.65 -30.82 21.64
N TRP A 11 -40.47 -31.84 20.77
CA TRP A 11 -40.55 -33.33 20.91
C TRP A 11 -42.00 -33.87 20.80
N ASP A 12 -42.39 -34.85 19.97
CA ASP A 12 -41.74 -36.06 19.45
C ASP A 12 -42.37 -36.57 18.12
N LEU A 13 -41.56 -37.30 17.35
CA LEU A 13 -41.92 -38.07 16.16
C LEU A 13 -42.57 -39.43 16.50
N ASP A 14 -43.19 -40.01 15.47
CA ASP A 14 -43.56 -41.43 15.27
C ASP A 14 -44.95 -41.92 15.69
N ALA A 15 -45.87 -41.87 14.72
CA ALA A 15 -46.90 -42.90 14.55
C ALA A 15 -46.98 -43.33 13.07
N LEU A 16 -46.88 -44.65 12.89
CA LEU A 16 -46.66 -45.43 11.68
C LEU A 16 -47.85 -45.52 10.70
N SER A 17 -47.57 -45.32 9.41
CA SER A 17 -47.97 -46.17 8.25
C SER A 17 -49.46 -46.23 7.80
N PRO A 18 -49.82 -46.88 6.66
CA PRO A 18 -50.20 -46.19 5.41
C PRO A 18 -51.59 -46.58 4.87
N GLU A 19 -52.30 -45.67 4.19
CA GLU A 19 -53.34 -46.05 3.22
C GLU A 19 -53.31 -45.14 2.00
N ASN A 20 -53.54 -45.79 0.86
CA ASN A 20 -53.24 -45.39 -0.49
C ASN A 20 -54.51 -44.89 -1.22
N ASP A 21 -54.26 -44.20 -2.33
CA ASP A 21 -55.12 -43.97 -3.51
C ASP A 21 -55.95 -42.69 -3.60
N GLY A 22 -55.45 -41.77 -4.44
CA GLY A 22 -56.23 -40.66 -5.00
C GLY A 22 -55.41 -39.67 -5.84
N GLN A 23 -54.97 -40.10 -7.03
CA GLN A 23 -54.46 -39.27 -8.15
C GLN A 23 -53.26 -38.32 -7.88
N SER A 24 -52.08 -38.77 -8.32
CA SER A 24 -50.87 -37.96 -8.43
C SER A 24 -50.97 -36.89 -9.54
N PRO A 25 -50.65 -35.60 -9.27
CA PRO A 25 -50.25 -34.68 -10.33
C PRO A 25 -48.84 -35.08 -10.78
N SER A 26 -48.70 -35.39 -12.07
CA SER A 26 -47.41 -35.68 -12.71
C SER A 26 -46.36 -34.64 -12.32
N VAL A 27 -45.28 -35.10 -11.70
CA VAL A 27 -44.09 -34.28 -11.41
C VAL A 27 -43.60 -33.65 -12.72
N PRO A 28 -43.46 -32.32 -12.82
CA PRO A 28 -42.90 -31.71 -14.02
C PRO A 28 -41.43 -32.09 -14.14
N SER A 29 -41.05 -32.63 -15.30
CA SER A 29 -39.65 -32.89 -15.64
C SER A 29 -38.84 -31.57 -15.56
N PRO A 30 -37.57 -31.61 -15.12
CA PRO A 30 -36.76 -30.41 -15.04
C PRO A 30 -36.58 -29.77 -16.42
N ILE A 31 -36.95 -28.49 -16.53
CA ILE A 31 -36.88 -27.73 -17.78
C ILE A 31 -35.40 -27.64 -18.21
N PRO A 32 -35.03 -28.13 -19.40
CA PRO A 32 -33.63 -28.19 -19.82
C PRO A 32 -33.06 -26.79 -20.10
N HIS A 33 -31.78 -26.60 -19.76
CA HIS A 33 -31.06 -25.36 -20.06
C HIS A 33 -30.24 -25.51 -21.35
N VAL A 34 -30.25 -24.48 -22.18
CA VAL A 34 -29.38 -24.36 -23.35
C VAL A 34 -28.45 -23.18 -23.13
N ARG A 35 -27.16 -23.37 -23.48
CA ARG A 35 -26.18 -22.29 -23.49
C ARG A 35 -26.20 -21.64 -24.86
N GLU A 36 -26.51 -20.36 -24.90
CA GLU A 36 -26.55 -19.58 -26.13
C GLU A 36 -25.60 -18.38 -26.00
N ILE A 37 -24.91 -18.05 -27.08
CA ILE A 37 -24.03 -16.87 -27.14
C ILE A 37 -24.87 -15.72 -27.66
N VAL A 38 -25.13 -14.73 -26.82
CA VAL A 38 -25.83 -13.50 -27.22
C VAL A 38 -24.88 -12.34 -26.92
N ASP A 39 -24.56 -11.54 -27.94
CA ASP A 39 -23.66 -10.38 -27.85
C ASP A 39 -22.28 -10.70 -27.19
N GLY A 40 -21.69 -11.85 -27.54
CA GLY A 40 -20.35 -12.25 -27.07
C GLY A 40 -20.29 -12.74 -25.63
N THR A 41 -21.42 -12.80 -24.91
CA THR A 41 -21.51 -13.35 -23.56
C THR A 41 -22.32 -14.65 -23.53
N HIS A 42 -21.84 -15.65 -22.79
CA HIS A 42 -22.54 -16.93 -22.63
C HIS A 42 -23.69 -16.79 -21.63
N VAL A 43 -24.92 -16.87 -22.10
CA VAL A 43 -26.12 -16.82 -21.24
C VAL A 43 -26.76 -18.20 -21.18
N LYS A 44 -27.08 -18.67 -19.97
CA LYS A 44 -27.86 -19.90 -19.77
C LYS A 44 -29.34 -19.55 -19.86
N ARG A 45 -30.04 -20.08 -20.86
CA ARG A 45 -31.49 -19.90 -21.04
C ARG A 45 -32.21 -21.23 -20.84
N PHE A 46 -33.42 -21.17 -20.32
CA PHE A 46 -34.32 -22.32 -20.24
C PHE A 46 -35.00 -22.52 -21.58
N LYS A 47 -35.01 -23.76 -22.08
CA LYS A 47 -35.77 -24.12 -23.28
C LYS A 47 -37.12 -24.66 -22.86
N PHE A 48 -38.18 -23.94 -23.19
CA PHE A 48 -39.55 -24.31 -22.88
C PHE A 48 -40.17 -25.10 -24.04
N THR A 49 -40.90 -26.16 -23.73
CA THR A 49 -41.68 -26.92 -24.72
C THR A 49 -43.00 -26.18 -25.00
N ASP A 50 -43.68 -26.45 -26.12
CA ASP A 50 -44.93 -25.73 -26.49
C ASP A 50 -46.04 -25.88 -25.42
N THR A 51 -46.05 -27.02 -24.74
CA THR A 51 -46.91 -27.28 -23.57
C THR A 51 -46.56 -26.40 -22.37
N ASP A 52 -45.28 -26.10 -22.16
CA ASP A 52 -44.81 -25.27 -21.04
C ASP A 52 -45.07 -23.79 -21.31
N LEU A 53 -44.92 -23.35 -22.56
CA LEU A 53 -45.25 -21.99 -22.98
C LEU A 53 -46.75 -21.69 -22.80
N ARG A 54 -47.63 -22.64 -23.13
CA ARG A 54 -49.07 -22.53 -22.86
C ARG A 54 -49.38 -22.45 -21.37
N ARG A 55 -48.68 -23.24 -20.56
CA ARG A 55 -48.97 -23.38 -19.13
C ARG A 55 -48.51 -22.17 -18.31
N TYR A 56 -47.40 -21.55 -18.66
CA TYR A 56 -46.76 -20.53 -17.83
C TYR A 56 -46.70 -19.13 -18.46
N PHE A 57 -46.79 -19.02 -19.79
CA PHE A 57 -46.52 -17.77 -20.51
C PHE A 57 -47.57 -17.45 -21.59
N ASP A 58 -48.78 -18.02 -21.51
CA ASP A 58 -49.88 -17.79 -22.47
C ASP A 58 -49.45 -17.94 -23.94
N SER A 59 -48.65 -18.96 -24.23
CA SER A 59 -48.07 -19.23 -25.57
C SER A 59 -47.19 -18.12 -26.13
N ARG A 60 -46.72 -17.17 -25.32
CA ARG A 60 -45.74 -16.15 -25.71
C ARG A 60 -44.34 -16.59 -25.28
N ASP A 61 -43.35 -16.32 -26.14
CA ASP A 61 -41.94 -16.57 -25.79
C ASP A 61 -41.53 -15.62 -24.63
N PRO A 62 -41.07 -16.16 -23.49
CA PRO A 62 -40.67 -15.34 -22.34
C PRO A 62 -39.38 -14.54 -22.60
N TYR A 63 -38.63 -14.82 -23.67
CA TYR A 63 -37.46 -14.03 -24.03
C TYR A 63 -37.80 -13.00 -25.11
N PRO A 64 -37.45 -11.72 -24.93
CA PRO A 64 -37.63 -10.73 -25.99
C PRO A 64 -36.70 -11.09 -27.16
N THR A 65 -37.28 -11.54 -28.27
CA THR A 65 -36.55 -11.65 -29.54
C THR A 65 -36.25 -10.23 -30.01
N ARG A 66 -34.97 -9.85 -29.98
CA ARG A 66 -34.51 -8.59 -30.59
C ARG A 66 -34.80 -8.70 -32.09
N ASN A 67 -35.82 -7.99 -32.57
CA ASN A 67 -36.17 -7.96 -33.98
C ASN A 67 -34.93 -7.61 -34.83
N PRO A 68 -34.55 -8.42 -35.83
CA PRO A 68 -33.38 -8.12 -36.68
C PRO A 68 -33.57 -6.85 -37.52
N ALA A 69 -34.81 -6.39 -37.71
CA ALA A 69 -35.13 -5.14 -38.41
C ALA A 69 -34.86 -3.87 -37.57
N THR A 70 -34.66 -3.99 -36.27
CA THR A 70 -34.28 -2.87 -35.37
C THR A 70 -32.78 -2.90 -35.03
N ALA A 71 -31.99 -3.63 -35.81
CA ALA A 71 -30.52 -3.65 -35.75
C ALA A 71 -29.86 -2.47 -36.52
N VAL A 72 -30.64 -1.42 -36.79
CA VAL A 72 -30.21 -0.10 -37.24
C VAL A 72 -30.92 0.84 -36.25
N THR A 73 -30.40 1.15 -35.07
CA THR A 73 -29.27 2.04 -34.79
C THR A 73 -28.83 1.76 -33.34
N SER A 74 -28.35 0.55 -33.06
CA SER A 74 -27.45 0.40 -31.91
C SER A 74 -26.07 0.68 -32.45
N GLU A 75 -25.67 1.95 -32.38
CA GLU A 75 -24.26 2.28 -32.36
C GLU A 75 -23.61 1.30 -31.39
N LYS A 76 -22.82 0.38 -31.92
CA LYS A 76 -21.74 -0.20 -31.13
C LYS A 76 -20.91 1.00 -30.73
N HIS A 77 -21.17 1.54 -29.55
CA HIS A 77 -20.17 2.31 -28.84
C HIS A 77 -19.08 1.29 -28.49
N GLU A 78 -18.26 0.93 -29.48
CA GLU A 78 -16.88 0.53 -29.19
C GLU A 78 -16.37 1.61 -28.24
N PRO A 79 -15.92 1.25 -27.03
CA PRO A 79 -15.45 2.26 -26.09
C PRO A 79 -14.34 3.02 -26.79
N ASP A 80 -14.63 4.29 -27.07
CA ASP A 80 -13.78 5.20 -27.83
C ASP A 80 -12.35 5.04 -27.33
N HIS A 81 -11.49 4.44 -28.16
CA HIS A 81 -10.06 4.24 -27.90
C HIS A 81 -9.30 5.56 -27.68
N ARG A 82 -9.99 6.70 -27.61
CA ARG A 82 -9.46 8.03 -27.28
C ARG A 82 -9.34 8.30 -25.79
N GLN A 83 -10.04 7.60 -24.91
CA GLN A 83 -9.69 7.63 -23.48
C GLN A 83 -8.53 6.67 -23.22
N LYS A 84 -7.45 6.80 -24.00
CA LYS A 84 -6.17 6.21 -23.64
C LYS A 84 -5.86 6.73 -22.25
N ASP A 85 -5.62 5.82 -21.31
CA ASP A 85 -5.26 6.17 -19.95
C ASP A 85 -4.03 7.09 -19.99
N ILE A 86 -4.28 8.40 -19.89
CA ILE A 86 -3.28 9.45 -20.06
C ILE A 86 -2.17 9.23 -19.04
N LEU A 87 -2.55 8.76 -17.84
CA LEU A 87 -1.62 8.44 -16.78
C LEU A 87 -0.72 7.27 -17.21
N ALA A 88 -1.28 6.20 -17.79
CA ALA A 88 -0.47 5.10 -18.32
C ALA A 88 0.47 5.56 -19.45
N LEU A 89 0.02 6.46 -20.33
CA LEU A 89 0.86 7.05 -21.39
C LEU A 89 2.02 7.88 -20.81
N LEU A 90 1.75 8.73 -19.82
CA LEU A 90 2.79 9.53 -19.15
C LEU A 90 3.80 8.62 -18.44
N CYS A 91 3.30 7.60 -17.72
CA CYS A 91 4.13 6.67 -16.97
C CYS A 91 4.98 5.76 -17.84
N ARG A 92 4.69 5.65 -19.15
CA ARG A 92 5.54 4.95 -20.11
C ARG A 92 6.94 5.59 -20.21
N SER A 93 7.05 6.88 -19.91
CA SER A 93 8.33 7.54 -19.66
C SER A 93 8.65 7.51 -18.16
N SER A 94 9.78 6.91 -17.80
CA SER A 94 10.18 6.77 -16.39
C SER A 94 10.45 8.11 -15.71
N GLU A 95 10.92 9.11 -16.45
CA GLU A 95 11.17 10.46 -15.94
C GLU A 95 9.86 11.14 -15.49
N LEU A 96 8.82 11.13 -16.34
CA LEU A 96 7.53 11.71 -15.97
C LEU A 96 6.86 10.93 -14.84
N ALA A 97 7.00 9.60 -14.81
CA ALA A 97 6.52 8.80 -13.68
C ALA A 97 7.17 9.25 -12.35
N VAL A 98 8.48 9.51 -12.35
CA VAL A 98 9.20 10.02 -11.17
C VAL A 98 8.75 11.43 -10.82
N GLU A 99 8.59 12.32 -11.79
CA GLU A 99 8.11 13.68 -11.55
C GLU A 99 6.70 13.70 -10.94
N ILE A 100 5.76 12.91 -11.48
CA ILE A 100 4.41 12.76 -10.92
C ILE A 100 4.48 12.33 -9.45
N GLY A 101 5.33 11.34 -9.14
CA GLY A 101 5.50 10.86 -7.76
C GLY A 101 6.00 11.93 -6.77
N LYS A 102 6.67 13.00 -7.23
CA LYS A 102 7.10 14.10 -6.34
C LYS A 102 5.92 14.86 -5.73
N TYR A 103 4.78 14.90 -6.42
CA TYR A 103 3.59 15.65 -6.01
C TYR A 103 2.54 14.79 -5.32
N LEU A 104 2.65 13.46 -5.40
CA LEU A 104 1.73 12.52 -4.75
C LEU A 104 2.07 12.28 -3.28
N SER A 105 1.09 12.02 -2.41
CA SER A 105 1.37 11.58 -1.05
C SER A 105 1.99 10.17 -1.04
N PRO A 106 2.74 9.76 0.00
CA PRO A 106 3.28 8.40 0.07
C PRO A 106 2.20 7.30 -0.06
N GLY A 107 0.98 7.59 0.43
CA GLY A 107 -0.18 6.71 0.27
C GLY A 107 -0.63 6.62 -1.19
N ASP A 108 -0.73 7.76 -1.87
CA ASP A 108 -1.14 7.79 -3.29
C ASP A 108 -0.11 7.16 -4.21
N ILE A 109 1.19 7.33 -3.92
CA ILE A 109 2.26 6.63 -4.63
C ILE A 109 2.06 5.12 -4.51
N ALA A 110 1.78 4.61 -3.30
CA ALA A 110 1.57 3.18 -3.08
C ALA A 110 0.27 2.68 -3.74
N SER A 111 -0.79 3.48 -3.73
CA SER A 111 -2.03 3.18 -4.45
C SER A 111 -1.79 3.13 -5.95
N LEU A 112 -1.12 4.13 -6.53
CA LEU A 112 -0.81 4.20 -7.95
C LEU A 112 0.11 3.06 -8.40
N TYR A 113 1.08 2.70 -7.56
CA TYR A 113 1.97 1.56 -7.76
C TYR A 113 1.24 0.21 -7.78
N ARG A 114 0.07 0.11 -7.13
CA ARG A 114 -0.77 -1.09 -7.14
C ARG A 114 -1.79 -1.08 -8.29
N THR A 115 -2.27 0.08 -8.70
CA THR A 115 -3.36 0.20 -9.69
C THR A 115 -2.87 0.35 -11.12
N SER A 116 -1.77 1.06 -11.36
CA SER A 116 -1.25 1.33 -12.71
C SER A 116 -0.02 0.47 -13.01
N ARG A 117 -0.17 -0.44 -13.99
CA ARG A 117 0.92 -1.30 -14.46
C ARG A 117 2.06 -0.51 -15.08
N ALA A 118 1.75 0.51 -15.88
CA ALA A 118 2.78 1.37 -16.50
C ALA A 118 3.62 2.10 -15.44
N PHE A 119 2.98 2.65 -14.40
CA PHE A 119 3.68 3.27 -13.29
C PHE A 119 4.52 2.25 -12.50
N HIS A 120 3.95 1.07 -12.24
CA HIS A 120 4.66 -0.02 -11.56
C HIS A 120 5.95 -0.43 -12.29
N GLU A 121 5.87 -0.66 -13.60
CA GLU A 121 7.02 -1.03 -14.44
C GLU A 121 8.08 0.09 -14.48
N ALA A 122 7.65 1.34 -14.67
CA ALA A 122 8.55 2.49 -14.69
C ALA A 122 9.32 2.68 -13.38
N ILE A 123 8.64 2.51 -12.23
CA ILE A 123 9.26 2.61 -10.92
C ILE A 123 10.15 1.41 -10.62
N ASN A 124 9.78 0.19 -11.02
CA ASN A 124 10.64 -0.99 -10.82
C ASN A 124 11.97 -0.87 -11.55
N GLN A 125 11.99 -0.30 -12.76
CA GLN A 125 13.24 -0.10 -13.49
C GLN A 125 14.22 0.80 -12.72
N TYR A 126 13.71 1.82 -12.02
CA TYR A 126 14.52 2.86 -11.37
C TYR A 126 14.24 3.06 -9.87
N MET A 127 13.76 2.03 -9.15
CA MET A 127 13.23 2.12 -7.78
C MET A 127 14.09 2.96 -6.83
N SER A 128 15.39 2.66 -6.76
CA SER A 128 16.33 3.39 -5.90
C SER A 128 16.42 4.89 -6.25
N ALA A 129 16.50 5.20 -7.55
CA ALA A 129 16.60 6.58 -8.03
C ALA A 129 15.28 7.34 -7.80
N SER A 130 14.14 6.71 -8.12
CA SER A 130 12.81 7.27 -7.90
C SER A 130 12.57 7.61 -6.43
N VAL A 131 12.82 6.65 -5.53
CA VAL A 131 12.66 6.86 -4.08
C VAL A 131 13.58 7.95 -3.56
N ARG A 132 14.84 7.98 -3.98
CA ARG A 132 15.78 9.04 -3.58
C ARG A 132 15.36 10.41 -4.11
N ALA A 133 14.87 10.50 -5.34
CA ALA A 133 14.36 11.74 -5.93
C ALA A 133 13.14 12.26 -5.16
N TRP A 134 12.21 11.38 -4.80
CA TRP A 134 11.04 11.75 -4.00
C TRP A 134 11.41 12.19 -2.58
N ILE A 135 12.36 11.52 -1.92
CA ILE A 135 12.87 11.94 -0.61
C ILE A 135 13.56 13.30 -0.71
N ALA A 136 14.42 13.51 -1.73
CA ALA A 136 15.10 14.79 -1.93
C ALA A 136 14.11 15.95 -2.14
N HIS A 137 12.99 15.69 -2.82
CA HIS A 137 11.93 16.67 -3.02
C HIS A 137 11.09 16.92 -1.76
N LYS A 138 10.67 15.86 -1.06
CA LYS A 138 9.69 15.95 0.04
C LYS A 138 10.32 16.20 1.40
N ALA A 139 11.47 15.61 1.68
CA ALA A 139 12.11 15.57 2.99
C ALA A 139 13.64 15.56 2.89
N PRO A 140 14.26 16.63 2.36
CA PRO A 140 15.70 16.66 2.05
C PRO A 140 16.59 16.49 3.29
N GLU A 141 16.21 17.07 4.43
CA GLU A 141 16.98 16.97 5.68
C GLU A 141 16.92 15.54 6.24
N ALA A 142 15.72 14.96 6.31
CA ALA A 142 15.53 13.58 6.77
C ALA A 142 16.26 12.57 5.86
N GLY A 143 16.26 12.80 4.55
CA GLY A 143 16.96 11.95 3.58
C GLY A 143 18.48 11.94 3.73
N ARG A 144 19.08 12.99 4.31
CA ARG A 144 20.52 13.05 4.63
C ARG A 144 20.85 12.35 5.94
N ILE A 145 19.94 12.40 6.91
CA ILE A 145 20.15 11.84 8.25
C ILE A 145 19.88 10.34 8.28
N PHE A 146 18.76 9.92 7.69
CA PHE A 146 18.38 8.52 7.65
C PHE A 146 18.96 7.86 6.40
N ASP A 147 20.17 7.33 6.49
CA ASP A 147 20.77 6.56 5.38
C ASP A 147 20.12 5.18 5.28
N PHE A 148 19.69 4.79 4.08
CA PHE A 148 19.01 3.52 3.82
C PHE A 148 19.82 2.29 4.27
N ARG A 149 21.16 2.39 4.32
CA ARG A 149 22.05 1.32 4.81
C ARG A 149 21.80 0.96 6.27
N LEU A 150 21.31 1.91 7.07
CA LEU A 150 20.96 1.68 8.48
C LEU A 150 19.61 0.95 8.64
N TYR A 151 18.81 0.91 7.58
CA TYR A 151 17.42 0.43 7.60
C TYR A 151 17.20 -0.82 6.75
N LYS A 152 18.08 -1.84 6.87
CA LYS A 152 18.04 -3.08 6.07
C LYS A 152 16.63 -3.71 5.97
N ARG A 153 15.83 -3.65 7.03
CA ARG A 153 14.46 -4.21 7.09
C ARG A 153 13.44 -3.48 6.19
N HIS A 154 13.76 -2.27 5.74
CA HIS A 154 12.91 -1.43 4.88
C HIS A 154 13.37 -1.44 3.41
N LEU A 155 14.47 -2.16 3.12
CA LEU A 155 14.98 -2.32 1.78
C LEU A 155 14.26 -3.47 1.08
N VAL A 156 14.28 -3.42 -0.24
CA VAL A 156 13.76 -4.46 -1.13
C VAL A 156 14.90 -4.88 -2.06
N ALA A 157 14.92 -6.14 -2.50
CA ALA A 157 15.80 -6.54 -3.59
C ALA A 157 15.51 -5.66 -4.82
N ASP A 158 16.55 -5.23 -5.54
CA ASP A 158 16.39 -4.38 -6.73
C ASP A 158 15.43 -5.06 -7.72
N PRO A 159 14.26 -4.46 -8.00
CA PRO A 159 13.26 -5.10 -8.85
C PRO A 159 13.72 -5.23 -10.31
N ALA A 160 14.74 -4.48 -10.72
CA ALA A 160 15.41 -4.67 -12.01
C ALA A 160 16.48 -5.79 -11.99
N GLY A 161 16.63 -6.53 -10.90
CA GLY A 161 17.56 -7.66 -10.78
C GLY A 161 19.06 -7.28 -10.76
N ARG A 162 19.38 -6.00 -10.54
CA ARG A 162 20.79 -5.52 -10.57
C ARG A 162 21.57 -6.00 -9.35
N THR A 163 22.78 -6.48 -9.57
CA THR A 163 23.72 -6.89 -8.50
C THR A 163 24.67 -5.74 -8.13
N TRP A 164 25.41 -5.85 -7.02
CA TRP A 164 26.44 -4.86 -6.66
C TRP A 164 27.59 -4.81 -7.68
N GLY A 165 27.89 -5.91 -8.37
CA GLY A 165 28.95 -6.00 -9.38
C GLY A 165 28.68 -5.17 -10.64
N TYR A 166 27.40 -4.99 -11.00
CA TYR A 166 26.98 -4.18 -12.15
C TYR A 166 27.51 -2.73 -12.11
N GLN A 167 27.74 -2.19 -10.91
CA GLN A 167 28.20 -0.81 -10.74
C GLN A 167 29.68 -0.60 -11.08
N TYR A 168 30.50 -1.65 -11.08
CA TYR A 168 31.95 -1.56 -11.30
C TYR A 168 32.43 -2.15 -12.63
N ASP A 169 31.55 -2.81 -13.38
CA ASP A 169 31.91 -3.50 -14.63
C ASP A 169 31.86 -2.61 -15.89
N VAL A 170 31.57 -1.32 -15.72
CA VAL A 170 31.38 -0.37 -16.85
C VAL A 170 32.69 -0.03 -17.57
N THR A 171 33.85 -0.37 -16.98
CA THR A 171 35.18 -0.05 -17.53
C THR A 171 35.92 -1.24 -18.15
N SER A 172 35.56 -2.50 -17.88
CA SER A 172 36.41 -3.64 -18.25
C SER A 172 35.93 -4.52 -19.41
N ASP A 173 34.62 -4.71 -19.67
CA ASP A 173 34.23 -5.75 -20.64
C ASP A 173 32.94 -5.47 -21.42
N LYS A 174 32.91 -4.41 -22.22
CA LYS A 174 31.86 -4.18 -23.23
C LYS A 174 31.85 -5.21 -24.38
N ARG A 175 32.78 -6.18 -24.43
CA ARG A 175 32.83 -7.18 -25.52
C ARG A 175 32.24 -8.55 -25.14
N ARG A 176 32.04 -8.85 -23.86
CA ARG A 176 31.65 -10.21 -23.43
C ARG A 176 30.15 -10.39 -23.16
N ALA A 177 29.40 -9.29 -22.98
CA ALA A 177 27.98 -9.34 -22.60
C ALA A 177 27.00 -9.39 -23.79
N MET A 178 27.47 -9.37 -25.05
CA MET A 178 26.60 -9.54 -26.23
C MET A 178 26.27 -11.00 -26.57
N SER A 179 26.72 -11.98 -25.79
CA SER A 179 26.52 -13.41 -26.08
C SER A 179 25.40 -14.11 -25.31
N HIS A 180 24.64 -13.40 -24.46
CA HIS A 180 23.45 -13.97 -23.82
C HIS A 180 22.19 -13.23 -24.25
N GLN A 181 21.81 -13.48 -25.50
CA GLN A 181 20.48 -13.24 -26.01
C GLN A 181 19.67 -14.54 -25.84
N GLY A 182 18.50 -14.45 -25.18
CA GLY A 182 17.47 -15.49 -25.24
C GLY A 182 16.79 -15.83 -23.91
N SER A 183 15.73 -15.09 -23.56
CA SER A 183 14.39 -15.64 -23.30
C SER A 183 13.45 -14.50 -22.92
N ASP A 184 12.70 -14.04 -23.92
CA ASP A 184 11.42 -13.35 -23.73
C ASP A 184 10.42 -14.29 -23.01
N ASP A 185 9.43 -13.69 -22.36
CA ASP A 185 8.26 -14.26 -21.66
C ASP A 185 8.36 -14.48 -20.14
N ASP A 186 8.06 -13.43 -19.36
CA ASP A 186 7.03 -13.46 -18.29
C ASP A 186 6.78 -12.04 -17.68
N PRO A 187 5.56 -11.47 -17.78
CA PRO A 187 5.23 -10.18 -17.19
C PRO A 187 4.88 -10.34 -15.70
N GLY A 188 5.89 -10.60 -14.87
CA GLY A 188 5.69 -10.78 -13.44
C GLY A 188 6.96 -11.12 -12.68
N HIS A 189 7.99 -10.28 -12.74
CA HIS A 189 9.28 -10.59 -12.10
C HIS A 189 9.21 -10.64 -10.56
N THR A 190 8.89 -11.81 -10.02
CA THR A 190 9.35 -12.24 -8.71
C THR A 190 10.75 -12.82 -8.88
N VAL A 191 11.75 -12.18 -8.27
CA VAL A 191 13.13 -12.69 -8.29
C VAL A 191 13.18 -13.99 -7.47
N ASN A 192 13.61 -15.11 -8.07
CA ASN A 192 13.78 -16.38 -7.35
C ASN A 192 14.70 -16.18 -6.12
N ALA A 193 14.40 -16.85 -5.00
CA ALA A 193 15.07 -16.64 -3.71
C ALA A 193 16.61 -16.79 -3.78
N GLU A 194 17.12 -17.75 -4.56
CA GLU A 194 18.56 -17.97 -4.76
C GLU A 194 19.24 -16.85 -5.57
N LYS A 195 18.53 -16.27 -6.55
CA LYS A 195 19.02 -15.10 -7.31
C LYS A 195 18.93 -13.82 -6.47
N ALA A 196 17.94 -13.71 -5.59
CA ALA A 196 17.74 -12.55 -4.73
C ALA A 196 18.91 -12.29 -3.76
N GLU A 197 19.65 -13.33 -3.37
CA GLU A 197 20.84 -13.19 -2.51
C GLU A 197 22.01 -12.47 -3.23
N GLN A 198 22.05 -12.56 -4.56
CA GLN A 198 23.04 -11.86 -5.40
C GLN A 198 22.57 -10.45 -5.81
N VAL A 199 21.26 -10.19 -5.76
CA VAL A 199 20.65 -8.91 -6.11
C VAL A 199 20.87 -7.90 -4.98
N ARG A 200 21.25 -6.67 -5.35
CA ARG A 200 21.51 -5.63 -4.35
C ARG A 200 20.22 -5.20 -3.65
N ALA A 201 20.30 -4.89 -2.35
CA ALA A 201 19.19 -4.31 -1.61
C ALA A 201 19.13 -2.79 -1.82
N VAL A 202 17.97 -2.27 -2.23
CA VAL A 202 17.75 -0.85 -2.55
C VAL A 202 16.62 -0.24 -1.71
N PRO A 203 16.61 1.09 -1.51
CA PRO A 203 15.49 1.76 -0.87
C PRO A 203 14.22 1.61 -1.71
N GLY A 204 13.17 1.05 -1.11
CA GLY A 204 11.84 0.90 -1.73
C GLY A 204 10.77 1.81 -1.10
N LEU A 205 9.50 1.58 -1.44
CA LEU A 205 8.38 2.39 -0.94
C LEU A 205 8.23 2.38 0.60
N ARG A 206 8.58 1.28 1.28
CA ARG A 206 8.59 1.22 2.75
C ARG A 206 9.62 2.17 3.36
N TYR A 207 10.79 2.26 2.73
CA TYR A 207 11.82 3.20 3.15
C TYR A 207 11.41 4.65 2.86
N LEU A 208 10.79 4.92 1.72
CA LEU A 208 10.18 6.23 1.43
C LEU A 208 9.21 6.65 2.55
N GLN A 209 8.29 5.75 2.92
CA GLN A 209 7.31 6.01 3.98
C GLN A 209 8.00 6.26 5.33
N LEU A 210 9.05 5.52 5.66
CA LEU A 210 9.82 5.73 6.89
C LEU A 210 10.43 7.14 6.93
N VAL A 211 11.13 7.55 5.88
CA VAL A 211 11.85 8.83 5.87
C VAL A 211 10.89 10.02 5.83
N VAL A 212 9.90 9.99 4.93
CA VAL A 212 8.90 11.07 4.82
C VAL A 212 8.02 11.13 6.07
N GLY A 213 7.66 9.98 6.64
CA GLY A 213 6.91 9.91 7.89
C GLY A 213 7.68 10.57 9.04
N ARG A 214 8.95 10.23 9.23
CA ARG A 214 9.78 10.81 10.29
C ARG A 214 10.00 12.31 10.15
N ASP A 215 10.19 12.81 8.92
CA ASP A 215 10.23 14.25 8.67
C ASP A 215 8.94 14.94 9.12
N ARG A 216 7.79 14.37 8.72
CA ARG A 216 6.47 14.87 9.12
C ARG A 216 6.28 14.84 10.63
N TYR A 217 6.57 13.72 11.29
CA TYR A 217 6.40 13.56 12.74
C TYR A 217 7.25 14.58 13.51
N CYS A 218 8.50 14.82 13.11
CA CYS A 218 9.35 15.83 13.75
C CYS A 218 8.79 17.25 13.61
N ARG A 219 8.21 17.60 12.45
CA ARG A 219 7.54 18.90 12.27
C ARG A 219 6.31 19.02 13.15
N GLU A 220 5.53 17.95 13.27
CA GLU A 220 4.32 17.90 14.09
C GLU A 220 4.64 17.96 15.58
N ILE A 221 5.61 17.21 16.09
CA ILE A 221 6.13 17.30 17.48
C ILE A 221 6.49 18.75 17.80
N ARG A 222 7.26 19.41 16.92
CA ARG A 222 7.64 20.81 17.12
C ARG A 222 6.43 21.75 17.14
N ALA A 223 5.43 21.49 16.30
CA ALA A 223 4.20 22.27 16.26
C ALA A 223 3.31 22.03 17.48
N ILE A 224 3.25 20.80 18.01
CA ILE A 224 2.56 20.45 19.26
C ILE A 224 3.21 21.20 20.43
N LEU A 225 4.53 21.13 20.56
CA LEU A 225 5.26 21.87 21.59
C LEU A 225 5.02 23.38 21.49
N ALA A 226 5.07 23.95 20.28
CA ALA A 226 4.83 25.37 20.07
C ALA A 226 3.41 25.80 20.47
N ARG A 227 2.38 24.98 20.19
CA ARG A 227 0.99 25.23 20.61
C ARG A 227 0.81 25.19 22.12
N ASN A 228 1.60 24.36 22.81
CA ASN A 228 1.64 24.29 24.27
C ASN A 228 2.57 25.34 24.90
N GLY A 229 2.99 26.38 24.16
CA GLY A 229 3.84 27.46 24.68
C GLY A 229 5.35 27.14 24.74
N HIS A 230 5.75 25.93 24.37
CA HIS A 230 7.15 25.49 24.35
C HIS A 230 7.80 25.71 22.97
N ARG A 231 8.01 26.99 22.61
CA ARG A 231 8.71 27.34 21.37
C ARG A 231 10.16 26.87 21.37
N THR A 232 10.65 26.47 20.20
CA THR A 232 12.02 25.99 19.96
C THR A 232 12.67 26.74 18.80
N PRO A 233 14.01 26.79 18.72
CA PRO A 233 14.73 27.41 17.61
C PRO A 233 14.36 26.81 16.24
N SER A 234 14.57 27.57 15.18
CA SER A 234 14.35 27.10 13.79
C SER A 234 15.23 25.89 13.44
N SER A 235 16.43 25.81 14.03
CA SER A 235 17.39 24.71 13.89
C SER A 235 16.99 23.42 14.63
N MET A 236 15.86 23.40 15.36
CA MET A 236 15.42 22.23 16.12
C MET A 236 15.01 21.04 15.24
N HIS A 237 14.52 21.28 14.03
CA HIS A 237 14.02 20.21 13.15
C HIS A 237 15.10 19.19 12.77
N PRO A 238 16.28 19.59 12.25
CA PRO A 238 17.35 18.63 11.98
C PRO A 238 17.85 17.96 13.27
N THR A 239 17.88 18.67 14.40
CA THR A 239 18.24 18.07 15.69
C THR A 239 17.25 16.97 16.12
N LEU A 240 15.95 17.16 15.95
CA LEU A 240 14.92 16.13 16.22
C LEU A 240 15.13 14.88 15.35
N LEU A 241 15.45 15.07 14.07
CA LEU A 241 15.74 13.96 13.16
C LEU A 241 17.00 13.19 13.58
N LYS A 242 18.07 13.89 13.98
CA LYS A 242 19.29 13.27 14.52
C LYS A 242 19.03 12.55 15.83
N LEU A 243 18.22 13.14 16.72
CA LEU A 243 17.81 12.53 17.98
C LEU A 243 17.01 11.25 17.72
N TRP A 244 16.10 11.27 16.75
CA TRP A 244 15.37 10.08 16.32
C TRP A 244 16.34 8.97 15.88
N LEU A 245 17.32 9.30 15.03
CA LEU A 245 18.36 8.34 14.62
C LEU A 245 19.14 7.80 15.83
N CYS A 246 19.47 8.64 16.80
CA CYS A 246 20.13 8.22 18.03
C CYS A 246 19.27 7.20 18.80
N LEU A 247 17.95 7.41 18.89
CA LEU A 247 17.03 6.49 19.56
C LEU A 247 16.78 5.19 18.80
N ASP A 248 17.03 5.15 17.49
CA ASP A 248 17.00 3.88 16.72
C ASP A 248 18.16 2.95 17.13
N ILE A 249 19.27 3.51 17.62
CA ILE A 249 20.46 2.75 18.00
C ILE A 249 20.20 2.03 19.33
N PRO A 250 20.31 0.70 19.37
CA PRO A 250 19.92 -0.09 20.54
C PRO A 250 20.87 0.07 21.73
N THR A 251 22.17 0.28 21.49
CA THR A 251 23.18 0.27 22.56
C THR A 251 23.59 1.68 23.00
N SER A 252 23.70 1.89 24.31
CA SER A 252 24.13 3.18 24.88
C SER A 252 25.54 3.57 24.46
N ALA A 253 26.44 2.59 24.27
CA ALA A 253 27.81 2.85 23.81
C ALA A 253 27.84 3.44 22.39
N GLN A 254 27.07 2.87 21.45
CA GLN A 254 26.98 3.41 20.09
C GLN A 254 26.24 4.75 20.05
N ARG A 255 25.21 4.95 20.88
CA ARG A 255 24.56 6.27 21.04
C ARG A 255 25.55 7.33 21.51
N ALA A 256 26.35 7.01 22.53
CA ALA A 256 27.39 7.92 23.02
C ALA A 256 28.46 8.21 21.96
N ALA A 257 28.88 7.20 21.19
CA ALA A 257 29.81 7.39 20.08
C ALA A 257 29.22 8.30 18.98
N LEU A 258 27.93 8.12 18.64
CA LEU A 258 27.23 8.98 17.67
C LEU A 258 27.20 10.44 18.14
N LEU A 259 26.82 10.68 19.41
CA LEU A 259 26.74 12.02 19.99
C LEU A 259 28.10 12.72 20.10
N ARG A 260 29.19 11.95 20.20
CA ARG A 260 30.57 12.47 20.19
C ARG A 260 31.08 12.82 18.79
N ASN A 261 30.45 12.29 17.75
CA ASN A 261 30.86 12.53 16.37
C ASN A 261 30.42 13.93 15.92
N LYS A 262 31.37 14.87 15.83
CA LYS A 262 31.13 16.26 15.43
C LYS A 262 30.68 16.43 13.97
N ASP A 263 30.97 15.46 13.10
CA ASP A 263 30.50 15.49 11.71
C ASP A 263 28.99 15.26 11.62
N VAL A 264 28.42 14.55 12.61
CA VAL A 264 26.98 14.26 12.69
C VAL A 264 26.28 15.21 13.65
N TRP A 265 26.86 15.46 14.82
CA TRP A 265 26.29 16.29 15.90
C TRP A 265 27.14 17.54 16.12
N ALA A 266 26.63 18.70 15.69
CA ALA A 266 27.26 19.97 16.02
C ALA A 266 26.94 20.39 17.46
N ASP A 267 27.74 21.29 18.03
CA ASP A 267 27.51 21.82 19.37
C ASP A 267 26.11 22.47 19.50
N ALA A 268 25.62 23.10 18.41
CA ALA A 268 24.27 23.64 18.34
C ALA A 268 23.17 22.56 18.40
N ASP A 269 23.41 21.37 17.85
CA ASP A 269 22.47 20.24 17.96
C ASP A 269 22.43 19.71 19.39
N LEU A 270 23.57 19.63 20.07
CA LEU A 270 23.63 19.21 21.47
C LEU A 270 22.88 20.20 22.37
N TYR A 271 23.09 21.50 22.15
CA TYR A 271 22.32 22.55 22.83
C TYR A 271 20.81 22.43 22.55
N ASN A 272 20.43 22.26 21.29
CA ASN A 272 19.02 22.08 20.92
C ASN A 272 18.41 20.83 21.57
N ALA A 273 19.13 19.70 21.61
CA ALA A 273 18.66 18.49 22.26
C ALA A 273 18.46 18.70 23.77
N GLN A 274 19.41 19.36 24.44
CA GLN A 274 19.26 19.73 25.85
C GLN A 274 18.06 20.65 26.09
N LEU A 275 17.89 21.69 25.26
CA LEU A 275 16.76 22.61 25.34
C LEU A 275 15.44 21.86 25.15
N LEU A 276 15.37 20.93 24.18
CA LEU A 276 14.21 20.09 23.97
C LEU A 276 13.87 19.28 25.23
N PHE A 277 14.87 18.69 25.89
CA PHE A 277 14.64 17.93 27.13
C PHE A 277 14.11 18.81 28.26
N VAL A 278 14.65 20.01 28.43
CA VAL A 278 14.11 20.97 29.41
C VAL A 278 12.67 21.33 29.07
N LYS A 279 12.36 21.62 27.80
CA LYS A 279 11.01 21.96 27.35
C LYS A 279 10.03 20.81 27.53
N LEU A 280 10.44 19.57 27.24
CA LEU A 280 9.63 18.38 27.50
C LEU A 280 9.41 18.16 29.00
N GLY A 281 10.44 18.35 29.83
CA GLY A 281 10.32 18.32 31.27
C GLY A 281 9.29 19.33 31.78
N MET A 282 9.33 20.57 31.29
CA MET A 282 8.33 21.59 31.60
C MET A 282 6.94 21.25 31.05
N HIS A 283 6.84 20.58 29.90
CA HIS A 283 5.56 20.20 29.32
C HIS A 283 4.88 19.06 30.08
N PHE A 284 5.67 18.13 30.61
CA PHE A 284 5.21 16.96 31.36
C PHE A 284 4.91 17.25 32.83
N ASN A 285 5.34 18.39 33.34
CA ASN A 285 5.13 18.78 34.73
C ASN A 285 4.24 20.01 34.80
N ASP A 286 3.19 19.95 35.62
CA ASP A 286 2.41 21.13 35.95
C ASP A 286 3.27 22.13 36.77
N PRO A 287 3.31 23.42 36.43
CA PRO A 287 4.19 24.38 37.09
C PRO A 287 3.79 24.68 38.55
N VAL A 288 2.57 24.34 38.97
CA VAL A 288 2.04 24.62 40.31
C VAL A 288 1.98 23.37 41.17
N TYR A 289 1.54 22.24 40.61
CA TYR A 289 1.26 21.01 41.36
C TYR A 289 2.01 19.78 40.84
N GLY A 290 2.86 19.94 39.82
CA GLY A 290 3.53 18.83 39.17
C GLY A 290 4.51 18.10 40.10
N PRO A 291 4.73 16.80 39.89
CA PRO A 291 5.67 16.02 40.69
C PRO A 291 7.13 16.50 40.53
N ASN A 292 7.40 17.37 39.55
CA ASN A 292 8.71 17.91 39.21
C ASN A 292 9.75 16.80 38.95
N THR A 293 9.32 15.73 38.28
CA THR A 293 10.17 14.57 37.96
C THR A 293 10.45 14.47 36.46
N TYR A 294 11.59 13.86 36.14
CA TYR A 294 12.01 13.55 34.77
C TYR A 294 11.69 12.12 34.35
N GLU A 295 10.90 11.38 35.14
CA GLU A 295 10.61 9.97 34.89
C GLU A 295 9.86 9.77 33.57
N LEU A 296 8.85 10.60 33.30
CA LEU A 296 8.11 10.54 32.04
C LEU A 296 9.02 10.89 30.85
N LEU A 297 9.91 11.86 31.01
CA LEU A 297 10.88 12.21 29.98
C LEU A 297 11.83 11.03 29.69
N HIS A 298 12.36 10.39 30.72
CA HIS A 298 13.21 9.21 30.56
C HIS A 298 12.45 8.04 29.94
N LEU A 299 11.18 7.84 30.29
CA LEU A 299 10.35 6.80 29.70
C LEU A 299 10.14 7.04 28.21
N MET A 300 9.79 8.27 27.83
CA MET A 300 9.54 8.65 26.43
C MET A 300 10.81 8.57 25.58
N LEU A 301 11.94 9.03 26.10
CA LEU A 301 13.24 8.96 25.43
C LEU A 301 13.91 7.57 25.54
N GLY A 302 13.36 6.67 26.34
CA GLY A 302 13.78 5.26 26.41
C GLY A 302 13.17 4.40 25.30
N GLN A 303 12.15 4.90 24.59
CA GLN A 303 11.50 4.19 23.49
C GLN A 303 12.32 4.24 22.20
N ARG A 304 11.99 3.34 21.27
CA ARG A 304 12.56 3.36 19.91
C ARG A 304 11.94 4.49 19.09
N GLY A 305 12.72 5.55 18.88
CA GLY A 305 12.30 6.74 18.14
C GLY A 305 11.45 7.69 18.98
N LEU A 306 10.94 8.75 18.35
CA LEU A 306 10.17 9.81 19.03
C LEU A 306 8.66 9.67 18.87
N TYR A 307 8.17 8.50 18.45
CA TYR A 307 6.72 8.24 18.31
C TYR A 307 5.89 8.65 19.51
N PRO A 308 6.31 8.42 20.77
CA PRO A 308 5.48 8.80 21.92
C PRO A 308 5.24 10.31 22.09
N LEU A 309 6.02 11.16 21.40
CA LEU A 309 5.88 12.61 21.44
C LEU A 309 4.97 13.16 20.33
N TRP A 310 4.57 12.32 19.38
CA TRP A 310 3.76 12.65 18.21
C TRP A 310 2.36 12.03 18.38
#